data_AF-A0A0G0TBC2-F1
#
_entry.id   AF-A0A0G0TBC2-F1
#
_cell.length_a   1.000
_cell.length_b   1.000
_cell.length_c   1.000
_cell.angle_alpha   90.00
_cell.angle_beta   90.00
_cell.angle_gamma   90.00
#
_symmetry.space_group_name_H-M   'P 1'
#
loop_
_entity.id
_entity.type
_entity.pdbx_description
1 polymer ?
#
loop_
_entity_poly.entity_id
_entity_poly.type
_entity_poly.pdbx_seq_one_letter_code
_entity_poly.pdbx_strand_id
1 'polypeptide(L)'
;MTKDELQNTVDKLADKFFANGVVTPTTYIEQISFLFFAKMLEEEENGRIQAAKLAGKNYKSIFDGKNEKYRWSIWSVMPDTQAMFKFVRDDLITFFQTGIQDHEDVKKFFLEVHFFIPDAILLSEVVDIISKIEFSKIDADIKGDMYEHLTSRLATAGRIGSFRTPRHIIRTIVKMVDPKIGQTICDPACGTAGFLLAAYEHIKSQNSKTTLEYTTLENGDSYQKGKGDLLGEKDWIKLENETFWGFDVTPDSIKIAIMNMLLHGLC
;
A
#
# COMPACT_ATOMS: atom_id res chain seq x y z
N MET A 1 15.71 -7.71 -1.55
CA MET A 1 14.85 -8.89 -1.73
C MET A 1 14.39 -8.95 -3.16
N THR A 2 14.30 -10.14 -3.76
CA THR A 2 13.72 -10.34 -5.10
C THR A 2 12.18 -10.32 -5.03
N LYS A 3 11.51 -10.22 -6.19
CA LYS A 3 10.04 -10.31 -6.29
C LYS A 3 9.51 -11.61 -5.68
N ASP A 4 10.15 -12.73 -6.00
CA ASP A 4 9.75 -14.05 -5.48
C ASP A 4 9.95 -14.15 -3.96
N GLU A 5 11.01 -13.55 -3.41
CA GLU A 5 11.22 -13.50 -1.96
C GLU A 5 10.12 -12.70 -1.25
N LEU A 6 9.66 -11.59 -1.84
CA LEU A 6 8.58 -10.78 -1.29
C LEU A 6 7.23 -11.50 -1.35
N GLN A 7 6.92 -12.17 -2.46
CA GLN A 7 5.71 -12.98 -2.58
C GLN A 7 5.68 -14.10 -1.54
N ASN A 8 6.78 -14.85 -1.41
CA ASN A 8 6.93 -15.86 -0.37
C ASN A 8 6.81 -15.28 1.05
N THR A 9 7.24 -14.04 1.26
CA THR A 9 7.10 -13.35 2.55
C THR A 9 5.65 -13.05 2.87
N VAL A 10 4.90 -12.55 1.90
CA VAL A 10 3.46 -12.31 2.01
C VAL A 10 2.68 -13.61 2.25
N ASP A 11 3.04 -14.68 1.54
CA ASP A 11 2.41 -15.99 1.74
C ASP A 11 2.63 -16.49 3.18
N LYS A 12 3.86 -16.39 3.70
CA LYS A 12 4.17 -16.71 5.10
C LYS A 12 3.36 -15.89 6.10
N LEU A 13 3.15 -14.59 5.83
CA LEU A 13 2.34 -13.74 6.69
C LEU A 13 0.89 -14.24 6.72
N ALA A 14 0.28 -14.44 5.54
CA ALA A 14 -1.09 -14.93 5.43
C ALA A 14 -1.26 -16.31 6.09
N ASP A 15 -0.32 -17.23 5.89
CA ASP A 15 -0.36 -18.57 6.46
C ASP A 15 -0.23 -18.55 7.99
N LYS A 16 0.54 -17.63 8.57
CA LYS A 16 0.60 -17.42 10.03
C LYS A 16 -0.74 -16.97 10.61
N PHE A 17 -1.40 -16.02 9.97
CA PHE A 17 -2.73 -15.57 10.40
C PHE A 17 -3.74 -16.71 10.34
N PHE A 18 -3.74 -17.48 9.25
CA PHE A 18 -4.62 -18.63 9.07
C PHE A 18 -4.38 -19.70 10.15
N ALA A 19 -3.10 -20.05 10.41
CA ALA A 19 -2.73 -21.02 11.42
C ALA A 19 -3.12 -20.62 12.86
N ASN A 20 -3.24 -19.31 13.12
CA ASN A 20 -3.63 -18.75 14.41
C ASN A 20 -5.12 -18.36 14.47
N GLY A 21 -5.97 -18.92 13.59
CA GLY A 21 -7.43 -18.80 13.67
C GLY A 21 -8.04 -17.60 12.97
N VAL A 22 -7.23 -16.73 12.35
CA VAL A 22 -7.72 -15.63 11.50
C VAL A 22 -7.90 -16.17 10.07
N VAL A 23 -9.02 -16.86 9.85
CA VAL A 23 -9.28 -17.58 8.61
C VAL A 23 -9.88 -16.73 7.49
N THR A 24 -10.42 -15.55 7.81
CA THR A 24 -11.05 -14.64 6.86
C THR A 24 -9.99 -13.78 6.14
N PRO A 25 -9.90 -13.83 4.80
CA PRO A 25 -8.88 -13.07 4.07
C PRO A 25 -8.92 -11.57 4.21
N THR A 26 -10.10 -10.96 4.26
CA THR A 26 -10.19 -9.51 4.53
C THR A 26 -9.53 -9.15 5.84
N THR A 27 -9.80 -9.92 6.89
CA THR A 27 -9.27 -9.66 8.22
C THR A 27 -7.75 -9.72 8.25
N TYR A 28 -7.13 -10.80 7.76
CA TYR A 28 -5.66 -10.88 7.81
C TYR A 28 -4.99 -9.90 6.83
N ILE A 29 -5.60 -9.59 5.68
CA ILE A 29 -5.07 -8.60 4.75
C ILE A 29 -5.11 -7.21 5.38
N GLU A 30 -6.18 -6.87 6.09
CA GLU A 30 -6.27 -5.61 6.84
C GLU A 30 -5.17 -5.51 7.90
N GLN A 31 -4.95 -6.57 8.69
CA GLN A 31 -3.90 -6.56 9.72
C GLN A 31 -2.49 -6.47 9.13
N ILE A 32 -2.21 -7.18 8.04
CA ILE A 32 -0.92 -7.08 7.33
C ILE A 32 -0.75 -5.67 6.75
N SER A 33 -1.80 -5.12 6.14
CA SER A 33 -1.80 -3.77 5.56
C SER A 33 -1.53 -2.71 6.61
N PHE A 34 -2.14 -2.82 7.79
CA PHE A 34 -1.90 -1.96 8.94
C PHE A 34 -0.41 -1.92 9.31
N LEU A 35 0.24 -3.08 9.42
CA LEU A 35 1.65 -3.16 9.80
C LEU A 35 2.58 -2.71 8.67
N PHE A 36 2.26 -3.01 7.41
CA PHE A 36 2.98 -2.46 6.25
C PHE A 36 2.94 -0.94 6.26
N PHE A 37 1.76 -0.36 6.45
CA PHE A 37 1.59 1.08 6.54
C PHE A 37 2.45 1.67 7.67
N ALA A 38 2.35 1.11 8.88
CA ALA A 38 3.10 1.61 10.03
C ALA A 38 4.61 1.66 9.78
N LYS A 39 5.14 0.63 9.10
CA LYS A 39 6.56 0.59 8.72
C LYS A 39 6.89 1.60 7.61
N MET A 40 6.11 1.59 6.54
CA MET A 40 6.33 2.46 5.39
C MET A 40 6.26 3.94 5.77
N LEU A 41 5.32 4.31 6.64
CA LEU A 41 5.17 5.67 7.12
C LEU A 41 6.46 6.17 7.79
N GLU A 42 7.09 5.36 8.64
CA GLU A 42 8.40 5.73 9.21
C GLU A 42 9.49 5.83 8.15
N GLU A 43 9.58 4.85 7.24
CA GLU A 43 10.62 4.83 6.22
C GLU A 43 10.54 6.04 5.29
N GLU A 44 9.34 6.43 4.85
CA GLU A 44 9.08 7.62 4.07
C GLU A 44 9.41 8.91 4.84
N GLU A 45 9.00 8.96 6.11
CA GLU A 45 9.26 10.12 6.96
C GLU A 45 10.76 10.33 7.20
N ASN A 46 11.52 9.24 7.39
CA ASN A 46 12.98 9.28 7.47
C ASN A 46 13.60 9.80 6.15
N GLY A 47 13.03 9.40 5.01
CA GLY A 47 13.40 9.95 3.70
C GLY A 47 13.17 11.46 3.60
N ARG A 48 12.02 11.96 4.07
CA ARG A 48 11.68 13.40 4.09
C ARG A 48 12.61 14.19 5.01
N ILE A 49 12.91 13.67 6.20
CA ILE A 49 13.88 14.27 7.14
C ILE A 49 15.25 14.39 6.47
N GLN A 50 15.72 13.34 5.80
CA GLN A 50 17.01 13.34 5.13
C GLN A 50 17.06 14.29 3.94
N ALA A 51 16.01 14.34 3.12
CA ALA A 51 15.89 15.28 2.01
C ALA A 51 15.88 16.74 2.48
N ALA A 52 15.14 17.06 3.55
CA ALA A 52 15.10 18.40 4.13
C ALA A 52 16.48 18.82 4.68
N LYS A 53 17.18 17.91 5.35
CA LYS A 53 18.55 18.14 5.84
C LYS A 53 19.51 18.46 4.70
N LEU A 54 19.43 17.74 3.58
CA LEU A 54 20.24 18.00 2.38
C LEU A 54 19.89 19.34 1.73
N ALA A 55 18.62 19.73 1.75
CA ALA A 55 18.14 21.01 1.23
C ALA A 55 18.36 22.20 2.18
N GLY A 56 18.91 21.97 3.38
CA GLY A 56 19.06 23.00 4.42
C GLY A 56 17.74 23.55 4.96
N LYS A 57 16.64 22.81 4.81
CA LYS A 57 15.30 23.19 5.29
C LYS A 57 15.01 22.55 6.65
N ASN A 58 14.27 23.26 7.49
CA ASN A 58 13.71 22.66 8.70
C ASN A 58 12.47 21.84 8.33
N TYR A 59 12.40 20.60 8.79
CA TYR A 59 11.26 19.71 8.57
C TYR A 59 10.78 19.19 9.91
N LYS A 60 9.48 19.37 10.19
CA LYS A 60 8.85 18.90 11.41
C LYS A 60 8.26 17.53 11.15
N SER A 61 8.75 16.52 11.87
CA SER A 61 8.26 15.16 11.69
C SER A 61 6.96 14.91 12.45
N ILE A 62 6.12 14.03 11.90
CA ILE A 62 4.95 13.50 12.62
C ILE A 62 5.34 12.72 13.88
N PHE A 63 6.58 12.20 13.93
CA PHE A 63 7.12 11.44 15.06
C PHE A 63 7.92 12.31 16.05
N ASP A 64 8.03 13.63 15.86
CA ASP A 64 8.84 14.47 16.77
C ASP A 64 8.32 14.47 18.23
N GLY A 65 9.26 14.58 19.17
CA GLY A 65 8.98 14.78 20.60
C GLY A 65 8.25 13.59 21.23
N LYS A 66 7.02 13.80 21.73
CA LYS A 66 6.24 12.75 22.41
C LYS A 66 5.76 11.63 21.47
N ASN A 67 5.81 11.87 20.15
CA ASN A 67 5.35 10.92 19.14
C ASN A 67 6.44 9.93 18.72
N GLU A 68 7.66 10.09 19.21
CA GLU A 68 8.82 9.26 18.83
C GLU A 68 8.54 7.79 19.12
N LYS A 69 7.81 7.50 20.21
CA LYS A 69 7.37 6.15 20.58
C LYS A 69 6.52 5.41 19.53
N TYR A 70 5.93 6.12 18.56
CA TYR A 70 5.10 5.51 17.51
C TYR A 70 5.89 5.08 16.26
N ARG A 71 7.19 5.37 16.20
CA ARG A 71 8.08 4.86 15.14
C ARG A 71 8.13 3.34 15.19
N TRP A 72 7.98 2.70 14.03
CA TRP A 72 8.17 1.26 13.87
C TRP A 72 9.47 0.80 14.54
N SER A 73 10.58 1.47 14.30
CA SER A 73 11.91 1.16 14.85
C SER A 73 12.00 1.16 16.38
N ILE A 74 11.02 1.75 17.07
CA ILE A 74 10.98 1.79 18.54
C ILE A 74 10.07 0.70 19.09
N TRP A 75 8.81 0.64 18.64
CA TRP A 75 7.88 -0.31 19.25
C TRP A 75 8.03 -1.73 18.72
N SER A 76 8.55 -1.93 17.50
CA SER A 76 8.75 -3.27 16.92
C SER A 76 9.85 -4.08 17.59
N VAL A 77 10.71 -3.43 18.38
CA VAL A 77 11.84 -4.06 19.08
C VAL A 77 11.63 -4.13 20.59
N MET A 78 10.40 -3.89 21.07
CA MET A 78 10.05 -4.03 22.49
C MET A 78 10.31 -5.46 22.96
N PRO A 79 11.14 -5.69 24.01
CA PRO A 79 11.44 -7.03 24.50
C PRO A 79 10.22 -7.75 25.10
N ASP A 80 9.30 -6.98 25.69
CA ASP A 80 8.05 -7.50 26.25
C ASP A 80 6.98 -7.52 25.16
N THR A 81 6.68 -8.73 24.66
CA THR A 81 5.68 -8.96 23.61
C THR A 81 4.27 -8.58 24.06
N GLN A 82 3.94 -8.73 25.35
CA GLN A 82 2.64 -8.34 25.89
C GLN A 82 2.51 -6.82 25.98
N ALA A 83 3.59 -6.12 26.32
CA ALA A 83 3.63 -4.66 26.27
C ALA A 83 3.49 -4.16 24.83
N MET A 84 4.22 -4.76 23.87
CA MET A 84 4.09 -4.44 22.45
C MET A 84 2.66 -4.65 21.96
N PHE A 85 2.03 -5.77 22.31
CA PHE A 85 0.66 -6.07 21.90
C PHE A 85 -0.34 -5.02 22.40
N LYS A 86 -0.25 -4.63 23.68
CA LYS A 86 -1.09 -3.56 24.23
C LYS A 86 -0.83 -2.23 23.55
N PHE A 87 0.45 -1.88 23.34
CA PHE A 87 0.83 -0.64 22.68
C PHE A 87 0.28 -0.56 21.24
N VAL A 88 0.42 -1.62 20.46
CA VAL A 88 -0.08 -1.65 19.07
C VAL A 88 -1.62 -1.57 19.04
N ARG A 89 -2.29 -2.34 19.89
CA ARG A 89 -3.77 -2.38 19.95
C ARG A 89 -4.37 -1.06 20.44
N ASP A 90 -3.78 -0.44 21.45
CA ASP A 90 -4.40 0.68 22.18
C ASP A 90 -3.78 2.03 21.76
N ASP A 91 -2.47 2.19 21.87
CA ASP A 91 -1.77 3.47 21.63
C ASP A 91 -1.55 3.75 20.13
N LEU A 92 -1.02 2.79 19.38
CA LEU A 92 -0.60 2.99 17.99
C LEU A 92 -1.80 3.24 17.07
N ILE A 93 -2.86 2.45 17.21
CA ILE A 93 -4.11 2.66 16.46
C ILE A 93 -4.70 4.03 16.76
N THR A 94 -4.77 4.41 18.05
CA THR A 94 -5.28 5.73 18.44
C THR A 94 -4.44 6.86 17.83
N PHE A 95 -3.12 6.70 17.78
CA PHE A 95 -2.22 7.66 17.15
C PHE A 95 -2.48 7.81 15.65
N PHE A 96 -2.66 6.70 14.92
CA PHE A 96 -2.96 6.78 13.49
C PHE A 96 -4.37 7.31 13.20
N GLN A 97 -5.34 7.06 14.08
CA GLN A 97 -6.71 7.57 13.93
C GLN A 97 -6.83 9.07 14.22
N THR A 98 -6.14 9.56 15.25
CA THR A 98 -6.40 10.91 15.80
C THR A 98 -5.17 11.80 15.92
N GLY A 99 -3.98 11.21 15.95
CA GLY A 99 -2.72 11.90 16.18
C GLY A 99 -2.09 12.52 14.93
N ILE A 100 -2.45 12.03 13.74
CA ILE A 100 -1.92 12.53 12.46
C ILE A 100 -2.95 13.47 11.82
N GLN A 101 -2.71 14.78 11.91
CA GLN A 101 -3.65 15.79 11.42
C GLN A 101 -3.39 16.26 9.98
N ASP A 102 -2.17 16.14 9.48
CA ASP A 102 -1.77 16.73 8.20
C ASP A 102 -1.69 15.74 7.02
N HIS A 103 -2.08 14.47 7.24
CA HIS A 103 -2.15 13.45 6.18
C HIS A 103 -3.57 12.91 6.02
N GLU A 104 -4.21 13.24 4.89
CA GLU A 104 -5.59 12.82 4.61
C GLU A 104 -5.71 11.32 4.33
N ASP A 105 -4.74 10.72 3.63
CA ASP A 105 -4.77 9.30 3.27
C ASP A 105 -4.59 8.39 4.48
N VAL A 106 -3.70 8.81 5.40
CA VAL A 106 -3.57 8.19 6.73
C VAL A 106 -4.94 8.19 7.41
N LYS A 107 -5.58 9.35 7.55
CA LYS A 107 -6.89 9.43 8.21
C LYS A 107 -7.91 8.50 7.53
N LYS A 108 -8.04 8.59 6.21
CA LYS A 108 -8.98 7.76 5.44
C LYS A 108 -8.76 6.27 5.66
N PHE A 109 -7.50 5.82 5.68
CA PHE A 109 -7.18 4.42 5.92
C PHE A 109 -7.53 3.99 7.35
N PHE A 110 -7.18 4.79 8.37
CA PHE A 110 -7.28 4.39 9.78
C PHE A 110 -8.64 4.67 10.45
N LEU A 111 -9.53 5.46 9.84
CA LEU A 111 -10.83 5.86 10.40
C LEU A 111 -11.63 4.69 11.00
N GLU A 112 -11.54 3.50 10.40
CA GLU A 112 -12.25 2.30 10.87
C GLU A 112 -11.36 1.06 10.97
N VAL A 113 -10.05 1.21 11.18
CA VAL A 113 -9.18 0.04 11.39
C VAL A 113 -9.49 -0.61 12.73
N HIS A 114 -9.75 -1.91 12.68
CA HIS A 114 -9.96 -2.74 13.85
C HIS A 114 -8.74 -3.64 14.08
N PHE A 115 -8.32 -3.77 15.33
CA PHE A 115 -7.26 -4.69 15.71
C PHE A 115 -7.82 -6.10 15.90
N PHE A 116 -7.39 -7.04 15.05
CA PHE A 116 -7.84 -8.44 15.07
C PHE A 116 -6.70 -9.45 15.20
N ILE A 117 -5.50 -9.00 15.56
CA ILE A 117 -4.39 -9.92 15.86
C ILE A 117 -4.70 -10.62 17.19
N PRO A 118 -4.80 -11.96 17.24
CA PRO A 118 -5.37 -12.67 18.40
C PRO A 118 -4.53 -12.56 19.68
N ASP A 119 -3.20 -12.59 19.54
CA ASP A 119 -2.29 -12.60 20.68
C ASP A 119 -0.92 -11.97 20.37
N ALA A 120 -0.15 -11.77 21.44
CA ALA A 120 1.18 -11.16 21.41
C ALA A 120 2.23 -11.99 20.66
N ILE A 121 2.07 -13.31 20.62
CA ILE A 121 3.02 -14.20 19.94
C ILE A 121 2.86 -14.00 18.45
N LEU A 122 1.64 -14.07 17.92
CA LEU A 122 1.38 -13.83 16.49
C LEU A 122 1.84 -12.43 16.09
N LEU A 123 1.53 -11.40 16.88
CA LEU A 123 2.00 -10.04 16.59
C LEU A 123 3.52 -9.99 16.46
N SER A 124 4.25 -10.56 17.42
CA SER A 124 5.71 -10.57 17.43
C SER A 124 6.28 -11.27 16.20
N GLU A 125 5.75 -12.44 15.85
CA GLU A 125 6.22 -13.20 14.69
C GLU A 125 5.98 -12.46 13.37
N VAL A 126 4.81 -11.81 13.25
CA VAL A 126 4.45 -11.01 12.08
C VAL A 126 5.36 -9.78 11.98
N VAL A 127 5.57 -9.07 13.09
CA VAL A 127 6.49 -7.93 13.18
C VAL A 127 7.90 -8.34 12.77
N ASP A 128 8.41 -9.48 13.23
CA ASP A 128 9.74 -9.98 12.87
C ASP A 128 9.89 -10.27 11.37
N ILE A 129 8.83 -10.76 10.73
CA ILE A 129 8.81 -10.99 9.28
C ILE A 129 8.84 -9.65 8.55
N ILE A 130 7.96 -8.72 8.92
CA ILE A 130 7.83 -7.41 8.27
C ILE A 130 9.09 -6.56 8.49
N SER A 131 9.74 -6.66 9.64
CA SER A 131 10.98 -5.95 9.98
C SER A 131 12.12 -6.24 9.00
N LYS A 132 12.11 -7.37 8.29
CA LYS A 132 13.11 -7.73 7.28
C LYS A 132 12.92 -7.04 5.92
N ILE A 133 11.76 -6.45 5.68
CA ILE A 133 11.40 -5.82 4.40
C ILE A 133 11.81 -4.35 4.41
N GLU A 134 12.84 -3.94 3.65
CA GLU A 134 13.19 -2.53 3.52
C GLU A 134 12.38 -1.87 2.40
N PHE A 135 11.18 -1.36 2.71
CA PHE A 135 10.25 -0.85 1.70
C PHE A 135 10.85 0.29 0.87
N SER A 136 11.50 1.25 1.50
CA SER A 136 12.20 2.39 0.86
C SER A 136 13.23 1.99 -0.19
N LYS A 137 13.75 0.76 -0.15
CA LYS A 137 14.70 0.22 -1.13
C LYS A 137 14.05 -0.62 -2.24
N ILE A 138 12.74 -0.88 -2.14
CA ILE A 138 11.97 -1.67 -3.11
C ILE A 138 11.24 -0.70 -4.05
N ASP A 139 11.32 -0.98 -5.34
CA ASP A 139 10.59 -0.22 -6.36
C ASP A 139 9.07 -0.31 -6.15
N ALA A 140 8.34 0.77 -6.42
CA ALA A 140 6.89 0.82 -6.24
C ALA A 140 6.17 -0.26 -7.06
N ASP A 141 6.66 -0.60 -8.25
CA ASP A 141 6.06 -1.67 -9.06
C ASP A 141 6.17 -3.03 -8.36
N ILE A 142 7.28 -3.30 -7.67
CA ILE A 142 7.50 -4.55 -6.93
C ILE A 142 6.63 -4.58 -5.66
N LYS A 143 6.52 -3.46 -4.94
CA LYS A 143 5.62 -3.33 -3.77
C LYS A 143 4.16 -3.55 -4.16
N GLY A 144 3.78 -2.95 -5.28
CA GLY A 144 2.46 -3.07 -5.86
C GLY A 144 2.13 -4.51 -6.23
N ASP A 145 2.99 -5.16 -7.01
CA ASP A 145 2.87 -6.58 -7.38
C ASP A 145 2.75 -7.50 -6.16
N MET A 146 3.51 -7.21 -5.09
CA MET A 146 3.45 -7.93 -3.82
C MET A 146 2.06 -7.80 -3.16
N TYR A 147 1.49 -6.60 -3.14
CA TYR A 147 0.15 -6.38 -2.59
C TYR A 147 -0.96 -6.94 -3.47
N GLU A 148 -0.79 -6.90 -4.79
CA GLU A 148 -1.70 -7.57 -5.72
C GLU A 148 -1.72 -9.09 -5.52
N HIS A 149 -0.56 -9.68 -5.23
CA HIS A 149 -0.45 -11.09 -4.86
C HIS A 149 -1.20 -11.38 -3.56
N LEU A 150 -1.00 -10.56 -2.51
CA LEU A 150 -1.74 -10.69 -1.25
C LEU A 150 -3.26 -10.63 -1.46
N THR A 151 -3.73 -9.60 -2.18
CA THR A 151 -5.15 -9.38 -2.45
C THR A 151 -5.74 -10.39 -3.42
N SER A 152 -4.93 -11.09 -4.22
CA SER A 152 -5.41 -12.22 -5.04
C SER A 152 -6.02 -13.35 -4.19
N ARG A 153 -5.57 -13.51 -2.94
CA ARG A 153 -6.15 -14.47 -1.98
C ARG A 153 -7.59 -14.12 -1.56
N LEU A 154 -8.05 -12.87 -1.74
CA LEU A 154 -9.46 -12.50 -1.57
C LEU A 154 -10.35 -13.18 -2.62
N ALA A 155 -9.81 -13.39 -3.83
CA ALA A 155 -10.57 -13.95 -4.94
C ALA A 155 -10.86 -15.45 -4.74
N THR A 156 -9.92 -16.19 -4.16
CA THR A 156 -10.03 -17.64 -3.92
C THR A 156 -10.95 -18.01 -2.76
N ALA A 157 -11.25 -17.09 -1.82
CA ALA A 157 -12.07 -17.38 -0.65
C ALA A 157 -13.60 -17.16 -0.84
N GLY A 158 -14.05 -16.96 -2.08
CA GLY A 158 -15.46 -17.18 -2.46
C GLY A 158 -16.50 -16.14 -2.02
N ARG A 159 -16.17 -15.15 -1.17
CA ARG A 159 -17.10 -14.05 -0.81
C ARG A 159 -16.79 -12.70 -1.46
N ILE A 160 -15.55 -12.44 -1.87
CA ILE A 160 -15.12 -11.16 -2.49
C ILE A 160 -14.63 -11.33 -3.92
N GLY A 161 -14.19 -12.54 -4.29
CA GLY A 161 -13.84 -12.90 -5.67
C GLY A 161 -14.96 -12.73 -6.69
N SER A 162 -16.22 -12.59 -6.26
CA SER A 162 -17.37 -12.40 -7.14
C SER A 162 -17.45 -11.01 -7.81
N PHE A 163 -16.58 -10.06 -7.46
CA PHE A 163 -16.64 -8.68 -8.02
C PHE A 163 -15.30 -8.11 -8.50
N ARG A 164 -14.21 -8.89 -8.52
CA ARG A 164 -12.92 -8.38 -9.04
C ARG A 164 -12.84 -8.55 -10.55
N THR A 165 -12.72 -7.45 -11.28
CA THR A 165 -12.48 -7.47 -12.72
C THR A 165 -11.09 -8.06 -13.03
N PRO A 166 -10.98 -9.07 -13.91
CA PRO A 166 -9.68 -9.62 -14.31
C PRO A 166 -8.75 -8.56 -14.89
N ARG A 167 -7.45 -8.62 -14.54
CA ARG A 167 -6.46 -7.60 -14.92
C ARG A 167 -6.34 -7.38 -16.43
N HIS A 168 -6.46 -8.44 -17.24
CA HIS A 168 -6.41 -8.31 -18.69
C HIS A 168 -7.60 -7.49 -19.23
N ILE A 169 -8.81 -7.71 -18.70
CA ILE A 169 -10.00 -6.92 -19.07
C ILE A 169 -9.83 -5.45 -18.70
N ILE A 170 -9.35 -5.16 -17.49
CA ILE A 170 -9.07 -3.78 -17.05
C ILE A 170 -8.11 -3.10 -18.04
N ARG A 171 -6.97 -3.73 -18.34
CA ARG A 171 -5.96 -3.16 -19.26
C ARG A 171 -6.52 -2.94 -20.66
N THR A 172 -7.32 -3.86 -21.18
CA THR A 172 -7.96 -3.70 -22.50
C THR A 172 -8.90 -2.50 -22.50
N ILE A 173 -9.73 -2.33 -21.46
CA ILE A 173 -10.64 -1.18 -21.33
C ILE A 173 -9.84 0.12 -21.24
N VAL A 174 -8.83 0.20 -20.36
CA VAL A 174 -8.00 1.39 -20.21
C VAL A 174 -7.29 1.74 -21.52
N LYS A 175 -6.77 0.75 -22.25
CA LYS A 175 -6.14 0.96 -23.55
C LYS A 175 -7.10 1.51 -24.61
N MET A 176 -8.37 1.09 -24.58
CA MET A 176 -9.40 1.62 -25.48
C MET A 176 -9.83 3.04 -25.11
N VAL A 177 -9.90 3.34 -23.81
CA VAL A 177 -10.21 4.69 -23.30
C VAL A 177 -9.05 5.65 -23.56
N ASP A 178 -7.81 5.15 -23.47
CA ASP A 178 -6.56 5.87 -23.69
C ASP A 178 -6.44 7.18 -22.87
N PRO A 179 -6.54 7.11 -21.53
CA PRO A 179 -6.50 8.29 -20.69
C PRO A 179 -5.18 9.05 -20.81
N LYS A 180 -5.26 10.39 -20.74
CA LYS A 180 -4.13 11.31 -20.91
C LYS A 180 -3.90 12.14 -19.66
N ILE A 181 -2.66 12.61 -19.51
CA ILE A 181 -2.28 13.52 -18.44
C ILE A 181 -3.15 14.78 -18.45
N GLY A 182 -3.61 15.21 -17.27
CA GLY A 182 -4.49 16.36 -17.10
C GLY A 182 -5.99 16.08 -17.28
N GLN A 183 -6.38 14.84 -17.60
CA GLN A 183 -7.77 14.40 -17.51
C GLN A 183 -8.09 13.90 -16.10
N THR A 184 -9.36 13.96 -15.71
CA THR A 184 -9.86 13.38 -14.46
C THR A 184 -10.50 12.01 -14.71
N ILE A 185 -10.23 11.05 -13.84
CA ILE A 185 -10.69 9.66 -13.93
C ILE A 185 -11.44 9.33 -12.65
N CYS A 186 -12.67 8.82 -12.79
CA CYS A 186 -13.53 8.43 -11.68
C CYS A 186 -13.95 6.97 -11.82
N ASP A 187 -13.75 6.19 -10.76
CA ASP A 187 -14.28 4.84 -10.61
C ASP A 187 -15.28 4.81 -9.44
N PRO A 188 -16.61 4.74 -9.71
CA PRO A 188 -17.64 4.81 -8.68
C PRO A 188 -17.83 3.51 -7.89
N ALA A 189 -17.13 2.43 -8.25
CA ALA A 189 -17.17 1.13 -7.57
C ALA A 189 -15.78 0.48 -7.63
N CYS A 190 -14.79 1.15 -7.05
CA CYS A 190 -13.38 0.92 -7.35
C CYS A 190 -12.82 -0.40 -6.80
N GLY A 191 -13.48 -1.03 -5.82
CA GLY A 191 -13.01 -2.28 -5.21
C GLY A 191 -11.56 -2.16 -4.73
N THR A 192 -10.64 -2.87 -5.38
CA THR A 192 -9.19 -2.78 -5.07
C THR A 192 -8.46 -1.69 -5.89
N ALA A 193 -9.16 -0.64 -6.33
CA ALA A 193 -8.65 0.42 -7.22
C ALA A 193 -8.08 -0.07 -8.56
N GLY A 194 -8.64 -1.15 -9.12
CA GLY A 194 -8.03 -1.83 -10.26
C GLY A 194 -7.94 -1.00 -11.54
N PHE A 195 -9.02 -0.27 -11.88
CA PHE A 195 -9.05 0.61 -13.04
C PHE A 195 -8.21 1.86 -12.86
N LEU A 196 -8.26 2.47 -11.67
CA LEU A 196 -7.50 3.68 -11.34
C LEU A 196 -5.99 3.43 -11.49
N LEU A 197 -5.51 2.31 -10.93
CA LEU A 197 -4.11 1.92 -11.04
C LEU A 197 -3.69 1.64 -12.49
N ALA A 198 -4.51 0.90 -13.25
CA ALA A 198 -4.19 0.61 -14.64
C ALA A 198 -4.17 1.89 -15.50
N ALA A 199 -5.03 2.87 -15.21
CA ALA A 199 -5.00 4.17 -15.86
C ALA A 199 -3.75 4.98 -15.49
N TYR A 200 -3.33 4.94 -14.22
CA TYR A 200 -2.07 5.55 -13.77
C TYR A 200 -0.86 4.94 -14.49
N GLU A 201 -0.75 3.61 -14.52
CA GLU A 201 0.30 2.92 -15.26
C GLU A 201 0.27 3.27 -16.75
N HIS A 202 -0.92 3.33 -17.36
CA HIS A 202 -1.07 3.71 -18.77
C HIS A 202 -0.56 5.12 -19.06
N ILE A 203 -0.96 6.11 -18.25
CA ILE A 203 -0.49 7.49 -18.40
C ILE A 203 1.04 7.56 -18.24
N LYS A 204 1.62 6.88 -17.25
CA LYS A 204 3.08 6.80 -17.08
C LYS A 204 3.76 6.18 -18.30
N SER A 205 3.26 5.06 -18.81
CA SER A 205 3.80 4.39 -20.00
C SER A 205 3.73 5.27 -21.25
N GLN A 206 2.62 5.98 -21.48
CA GLN A 206 2.48 6.90 -22.61
C GLN A 206 3.44 8.09 -22.53
N ASN A 207 3.85 8.46 -21.32
CA ASN A 207 4.81 9.54 -21.06
C ASN A 207 6.19 8.99 -20.65
N SER A 208 6.57 7.84 -21.22
CA SER A 208 7.89 7.23 -21.05
C SER A 208 8.58 7.03 -22.38
N LYS A 209 9.91 7.18 -22.41
CA LYS A 209 10.72 6.89 -23.59
C LYS A 209 11.90 5.99 -23.26
N THR A 210 12.63 6.30 -22.20
CA THR A 210 13.84 5.57 -21.81
C THR A 210 13.59 4.50 -20.76
N THR A 211 12.41 4.55 -20.11
CA THR A 211 12.04 3.65 -19.01
C THR A 211 11.00 2.60 -19.41
N LEU A 212 10.75 2.44 -20.72
CA LEU A 212 9.76 1.50 -21.22
C LEU A 212 10.25 0.05 -21.09
N GLU A 213 9.47 -0.75 -20.38
CA GLU A 213 9.68 -2.17 -20.19
C GLU A 213 8.46 -2.96 -20.68
N TYR A 214 8.71 -4.11 -21.32
CA TYR A 214 7.64 -5.00 -21.75
C TYR A 214 7.45 -6.10 -20.73
N THR A 215 6.23 -6.24 -20.23
CA THR A 215 5.84 -7.35 -19.37
C THR A 215 4.95 -8.30 -20.14
N THR A 216 5.34 -9.57 -20.19
CA THR A 216 4.52 -10.66 -20.72
C THR A 216 3.84 -11.36 -19.55
N LEU A 217 2.53 -11.53 -19.66
CA LEU A 217 1.68 -12.18 -18.68
C LEU A 217 1.64 -13.69 -18.96
N GLU A 218 1.21 -14.47 -17.96
CA GLU A 218 1.10 -15.93 -18.08
C GLU A 218 0.15 -16.39 -19.21
N ASN A 219 -0.85 -15.58 -19.54
CA ASN A 219 -1.79 -15.84 -20.63
C ASN A 219 -1.22 -15.46 -22.02
N GLY A 220 0.04 -15.01 -22.10
CA GLY A 220 0.71 -14.60 -23.33
C GLY A 220 0.48 -13.14 -23.74
N ASP A 221 -0.40 -12.40 -23.05
CA ASP A 221 -0.62 -10.98 -23.32
C ASP A 221 0.62 -10.16 -22.90
N SER A 222 0.99 -9.17 -23.71
CA SER A 222 2.06 -8.24 -23.37
C SER A 222 1.55 -6.81 -23.25
N TYR A 223 2.13 -6.07 -22.31
CA TYR A 223 1.87 -4.65 -22.13
C TYR A 223 3.14 -3.90 -21.74
N GLN A 224 3.14 -2.60 -21.98
CA GLN A 224 4.25 -1.72 -21.68
C GLN A 224 4.03 -1.06 -20.31
N LYS A 225 5.06 -1.13 -19.47
CA LYS A 225 5.19 -0.29 -18.27
C LYS A 225 6.25 0.77 -18.52
N GLY A 226 6.06 1.94 -17.96
CA GLY A 226 7.03 3.03 -18.00
C GLY A 226 7.01 3.82 -16.70
N LYS A 227 8.11 4.47 -16.36
CA LYS A 227 8.24 5.24 -15.11
C LYS A 227 7.78 6.69 -15.24
N GLY A 228 7.38 7.12 -16.44
CA GLY A 228 6.95 8.49 -16.71
C GLY A 228 8.11 9.46 -16.90
N ASP A 229 9.24 9.04 -17.51
CA ASP A 229 10.45 9.85 -17.64
C ASP A 229 10.30 11.14 -18.46
N LEU A 230 9.16 11.31 -19.15
CA LEU A 230 8.82 12.55 -19.86
C LEU A 230 7.89 13.49 -19.06
N LEU A 231 7.38 13.06 -17.90
CA LEU A 231 6.49 13.88 -17.06
C LEU A 231 7.30 14.94 -16.30
N GLY A 232 6.91 16.19 -16.42
CA GLY A 232 7.48 17.29 -15.62
C GLY A 232 6.90 17.34 -14.21
N GLU A 233 7.50 18.15 -13.33
CA GLU A 233 7.04 18.33 -11.93
C GLU A 233 5.56 18.69 -11.82
N LYS A 234 5.07 19.58 -12.71
CA LYS A 234 3.65 19.97 -12.75
C LYS A 234 2.74 18.84 -13.20
N ASP A 235 3.22 17.95 -14.07
CA ASP A 235 2.46 16.82 -14.54
C ASP A 235 2.35 15.77 -13.44
N TRP A 236 3.43 15.53 -12.68
CA TRP A 236 3.41 14.69 -11.49
C TRP A 236 2.40 15.18 -10.45
N ILE A 237 2.42 16.47 -10.12
CA ILE A 237 1.45 17.06 -9.17
C ILE A 237 0.01 16.80 -9.61
N LYS A 238 -0.30 17.00 -10.91
CA LYS A 238 -1.64 16.74 -11.45
C LYS A 238 -1.99 15.25 -11.44
N LEU A 239 -1.04 14.41 -11.82
CA LEU A 239 -1.25 12.96 -11.90
C LEU A 239 -1.53 12.37 -10.52
N GLU A 240 -0.78 12.79 -9.51
CA GLU A 240 -0.92 12.29 -8.14
C GLU A 240 -2.16 12.88 -7.45
N ASN A 241 -2.35 14.21 -7.50
CA ASN A 241 -3.30 14.88 -6.61
C ASN A 241 -4.64 15.28 -7.26
N GLU A 242 -4.71 15.37 -8.60
CA GLU A 242 -5.88 15.95 -9.29
C GLU A 242 -6.57 14.97 -10.25
N THR A 243 -5.97 13.81 -10.52
CA THR A 243 -6.41 12.93 -11.61
C THR A 243 -7.42 11.86 -11.16
N PHE A 244 -7.25 11.23 -9.99
CA PHE A 244 -7.96 10.00 -9.66
C PHE A 244 -9.00 10.17 -8.54
N TRP A 245 -10.20 9.65 -8.78
CA TRP A 245 -11.30 9.62 -7.81
C TRP A 245 -11.89 8.22 -7.73
N GLY A 246 -11.93 7.63 -6.54
CA GLY A 246 -12.44 6.29 -6.29
C GLY A 246 -13.50 6.27 -5.22
N PHE A 247 -14.60 5.56 -5.46
CA PHE A 247 -15.68 5.36 -4.50
C PHE A 247 -16.00 3.87 -4.37
N ASP A 248 -16.34 3.44 -3.16
CA ASP A 248 -16.88 2.12 -2.89
C ASP A 248 -17.85 2.21 -1.70
N VAL A 249 -18.71 1.19 -1.54
CA VAL A 249 -19.75 1.17 -0.51
C VAL A 249 -19.20 0.68 0.83
N THR A 250 -18.15 -0.15 0.78
CA THR A 250 -17.65 -0.86 1.98
C THR A 250 -16.33 -0.25 2.48
N PRO A 251 -16.19 0.04 3.78
CA PRO A 251 -14.95 0.53 4.37
C PRO A 251 -13.74 -0.37 4.10
N ASP A 252 -13.92 -1.69 4.16
CA ASP A 252 -12.85 -2.66 3.89
C ASP A 252 -12.31 -2.57 2.46
N SER A 253 -13.18 -2.38 1.46
CA SER A 253 -12.73 -2.20 0.07
C SER A 253 -11.99 -0.88 -0.10
N ILE A 254 -12.45 0.20 0.54
CA ILE A 254 -11.76 1.50 0.53
C ILE A 254 -10.35 1.37 1.12
N LYS A 255 -10.17 0.68 2.24
CA LYS A 255 -8.85 0.45 2.85
C LYS A 255 -7.91 -0.31 1.91
N ILE A 256 -8.41 -1.37 1.27
CA ILE A 256 -7.64 -2.15 0.30
C ILE A 256 -7.29 -1.29 -0.92
N ALA A 257 -8.21 -0.47 -1.42
CA ALA A 257 -7.98 0.48 -2.51
C ALA A 257 -6.85 1.47 -2.17
N ILE A 258 -6.94 2.13 -1.01
CA ILE A 258 -5.93 3.11 -0.54
C ILE A 258 -4.56 2.45 -0.44
N MET A 259 -4.46 1.29 0.19
CA MET A 259 -3.18 0.58 0.31
C MET A 259 -2.63 0.14 -1.03
N ASN A 260 -3.50 -0.31 -1.93
CA ASN A 260 -3.08 -0.69 -3.26
C ASN A 260 -2.53 0.53 -4.02
N MET A 261 -3.20 1.68 -3.96
CA MET A 261 -2.72 2.92 -4.57
C MET A 261 -1.38 3.38 -3.97
N LEU A 262 -1.30 3.42 -2.64
CA LEU A 262 -0.09 3.85 -1.91
C LEU A 262 1.12 2.97 -2.23
N LEU A 263 0.94 1.65 -2.28
CA LEU A 263 2.04 0.71 -2.60
C LEU A 263 2.52 0.82 -4.05
N HIS A 264 1.67 1.31 -4.96
CA HIS A 264 2.03 1.62 -6.34
C HIS A 264 2.54 3.06 -6.53
N GLY A 265 2.71 3.83 -5.44
CA GLY A 265 3.22 5.19 -5.48
C GLY A 265 2.19 6.19 -6.04
N LEU A 266 0.93 6.01 -5.66
CA LEU A 266 -0.15 6.93 -5.96
C LEU A 266 -0.84 7.30 -4.64
N CYS A 267 -0.74 8.57 -4.26
CA CYS A 267 -1.28 9.14 -3.03
C CYS A 267 -2.14 10.35 -3.39
#